data_AF-A0A0J9BQS9-F1
#
_entry.id   AF-A0A0J9BQS9-F1
#
_cell.length_a   1.000
_cell.length_b   1.000
_cell.length_c   1.000
_cell.angle_alpha   90.00
_cell.angle_beta   90.00
_cell.angle_gamma   90.00
#
_symmetry.space_group_name_H-M   'P 1'
#
loop_
_entity.id
_entity.type
_entity.pdbx_description
1 polymer ?
#
loop_
_entity_poly.entity_id
_entity_poly.type
_entity_poly.pdbx_seq_one_letter_code
_entity_poly.pdbx_strand_id
1 'polypeptide(L)'
;MGARSFGGGYADDFGSAENLMLGTVTLLTCLLWNILAKGYLKQLSVLAGLIVGYVIAIFLGKVDLSLIMSGGIIAFPTILPFMPEFHAGAIISACIIFLVSAAETIGDTSALVSGGLNREITGKEISGSLACDGYCSAVSTLFGCPPVTSFSQNVGLIAMTKVVNRFTIMTGAACMILAGLLPPVGNFFASLPQAVLGGCTIMMFGSILTSGVQMIAKSGFSQRNITIVSLSLAVGIGFTTASEIGIWDIFPELVQSVFSANVVAVVFVVSVFLSLVLPKDMDIKMLEEQ
;
A
#
# COMPACT_ATOMS: atom_id res chain seq x y z
N MET A 1 4.31 -1.52 9.75
CA MET A 1 4.73 -0.17 9.32
C MET A 1 3.95 0.93 10.06
N GLY A 2 2.64 1.12 9.81
CA GLY A 2 1.89 2.27 10.35
C GLY A 2 1.93 2.41 11.88
N ALA A 3 1.71 1.32 12.64
CA ALA A 3 1.76 1.35 14.11
C ALA A 3 3.16 1.67 14.67
N ARG A 4 4.23 1.22 14.02
CA ARG A 4 5.61 1.53 14.43
C ARG A 4 5.92 3.01 14.18
N SER A 5 5.57 3.53 13.00
CA SER A 5 5.71 4.97 12.71
C SER A 5 4.89 5.81 13.67
N PHE A 6 3.67 5.38 14.03
CA PHE A 6 2.82 6.06 15.01
C PHE A 6 3.49 6.23 16.38
N GLY A 7 4.30 5.25 16.80
CA GLY A 7 5.10 5.32 18.02
C GLY A 7 6.36 6.20 17.91
N GLY A 8 6.69 6.78 16.76
CA GLY A 8 7.96 7.52 16.55
C GLY A 8 9.01 6.77 15.73
N GLY A 9 8.67 5.59 15.18
CA GLY A 9 9.54 4.87 14.25
C GLY A 9 10.71 4.15 14.92
N TYR A 10 11.93 4.52 14.54
CA TYR A 10 13.19 3.96 15.06
C TYR A 10 13.98 4.95 15.92
N ALA A 11 13.34 6.04 16.33
CA ALA A 11 13.95 7.02 17.23
C ALA A 11 13.99 6.51 18.69
N ASP A 12 14.91 7.06 19.48
CA ASP A 12 15.10 6.70 20.89
C ASP A 12 13.88 7.04 21.77
N ASP A 13 13.05 7.99 21.34
CA ASP A 13 11.81 8.40 22.00
C ASP A 13 10.58 7.59 21.53
N PHE A 14 10.80 6.36 21.06
CA PHE A 14 9.73 5.46 20.64
C PHE A 14 8.71 5.23 21.77
N GLY A 15 7.43 5.46 21.49
CA GLY A 15 6.34 5.34 22.44
C GLY A 15 6.20 6.52 23.41
N SER A 16 6.96 7.61 23.22
CA SER A 16 6.81 8.82 24.05
C SER A 16 5.40 9.41 23.94
N ALA A 17 4.96 10.08 25.02
CA ALA A 17 3.65 10.72 25.07
C ALA A 17 3.46 11.74 23.94
N GLU A 18 4.53 12.46 23.56
CA GLU A 18 4.52 13.41 22.46
C GLU A 18 4.29 12.74 21.10
N ASN A 19 4.97 11.62 20.83
CA ASN A 19 4.82 10.89 19.57
C ASN A 19 3.42 10.27 19.47
N LEU A 20 2.94 9.66 20.55
CA LEU A 20 1.59 9.10 20.59
C LEU A 20 0.52 10.18 20.44
N MET A 21 0.71 11.35 21.07
CA MET A 21 -0.19 12.50 20.91
C MET A 21 -0.18 12.99 19.46
N LEU A 22 0.99 13.20 18.85
CA LEU A 22 1.11 13.64 17.45
C LEU A 22 0.43 12.67 16.49
N GLY A 23 0.71 11.38 16.61
CA GLY A 23 0.06 10.35 15.80
C GLY A 23 -1.46 10.35 15.98
N THR A 24 -1.92 10.45 17.23
CA THR A 24 -3.35 10.44 17.57
C THR A 24 -4.06 11.68 17.01
N VAL A 25 -3.51 12.87 17.20
CA VAL A 25 -4.10 14.11 16.68
C VAL A 25 -4.15 14.09 15.15
N THR A 26 -3.09 13.59 14.51
CA THR A 26 -3.05 13.42 13.06
C THR A 26 -4.16 12.48 12.59
N LEU A 27 -4.29 11.31 13.22
CA LEU A 27 -5.33 10.32 12.90
C LEU A 27 -6.75 10.88 13.15
N LEU A 28 -6.97 11.54 14.29
CA LEU A 28 -8.26 12.17 14.61
C LEU A 28 -8.61 13.25 13.58
N THR A 29 -7.63 14.03 13.13
CA THR A 29 -7.86 15.02 12.08
C THR A 29 -8.24 14.36 10.76
N CYS A 30 -7.55 13.28 10.36
CA CYS A 30 -7.94 12.49 9.18
C CYS A 30 -9.39 12.00 9.29
N LEU A 31 -9.77 11.45 10.44
CA LEU A 31 -11.12 10.92 10.70
C LEU A 31 -12.18 12.03 10.68
N LEU A 32 -11.96 13.12 11.41
CA LEU A 32 -12.87 14.26 11.44
C LEU A 32 -13.05 14.84 10.04
N TRP A 33 -11.98 14.98 9.26
CA TRP A 33 -12.07 15.42 7.88
C TRP A 33 -12.88 14.43 7.04
N ASN A 34 -12.66 13.12 7.17
CA ASN A 34 -13.39 12.11 6.41
C ASN A 34 -14.90 12.13 6.72
N ILE A 35 -15.28 12.42 7.97
CA ILE A 35 -16.67 12.54 8.42
C ILE A 35 -17.32 13.83 7.91
N LEU A 36 -16.63 14.98 8.05
CA LEU A 36 -17.20 16.30 7.79
C LEU A 36 -17.13 16.71 6.31
N ALA A 37 -16.09 16.29 5.58
CA ALA A 37 -15.90 16.66 4.19
C ALA A 37 -16.94 15.98 3.28
N LYS A 38 -17.33 16.66 2.20
CA LYS A 38 -18.34 16.18 1.24
C LYS A 38 -17.71 15.86 -0.10
N GLY A 39 -18.26 14.84 -0.78
CA GLY A 39 -17.84 14.44 -2.13
C GLY A 39 -16.37 14.00 -2.18
N TYR A 40 -15.65 14.46 -3.19
CA TYR A 40 -14.25 14.11 -3.43
C TYR A 40 -13.29 14.64 -2.36
N LEU A 41 -13.68 15.67 -1.58
CA LEU A 41 -12.85 16.24 -0.51
C LEU A 41 -12.53 15.23 0.60
N LYS A 42 -13.31 14.15 0.72
CA LYS A 42 -13.00 13.05 1.65
C LYS A 42 -11.67 12.37 1.35
N GLN A 43 -11.26 12.33 0.07
CA GLN A 43 -9.98 11.75 -0.34
C GLN A 43 -8.78 12.62 0.10
N LEU A 44 -9.01 13.88 0.46
CA LEU A 44 -7.99 14.77 1.02
C LEU A 44 -7.83 14.63 2.54
N SER A 45 -8.54 13.71 3.19
CA SER A 45 -8.46 13.49 4.64
C SER A 45 -7.04 13.24 5.14
N VAL A 46 -6.27 12.43 4.40
CA VAL A 46 -4.87 12.15 4.74
C VAL A 46 -4.00 13.41 4.63
N LEU A 47 -4.22 14.23 3.59
CA LEU A 47 -3.51 15.49 3.41
C LEU A 47 -3.85 16.50 4.52
N ALA A 48 -5.12 16.60 4.91
CA ALA A 48 -5.56 17.46 6.00
C ALA A 48 -4.92 17.05 7.34
N GLY A 49 -4.90 15.74 7.63
CA GLY A 49 -4.21 15.21 8.81
C GLY A 49 -2.72 15.52 8.78
N LEU A 50 -2.06 15.31 7.64
CA LEU A 50 -0.65 15.62 7.45
C LEU A 50 -0.34 17.09 7.78
N ILE A 51 -1.14 18.02 7.24
CA ILE A 51 -0.96 19.47 7.46
C ILE A 51 -1.10 19.80 8.94
N VAL A 52 -2.17 19.37 9.59
CA VAL A 52 -2.41 19.68 11.01
C VAL A 52 -1.35 19.04 11.90
N GLY A 53 -1.04 17.76 11.66
CA GLY A 53 -0.01 17.05 12.43
C GLY A 53 1.38 17.68 12.28
N TYR A 54 1.73 18.13 11.07
CA TYR A 54 3.00 18.80 10.81
C TYR A 54 3.07 20.18 11.47
N VAL A 55 2.00 20.98 11.42
CA VAL A 55 1.95 22.29 12.10
C VAL A 55 2.15 22.13 13.60
N ILE A 56 1.50 21.15 14.23
CA ILE A 56 1.67 20.88 15.65
C ILE A 56 3.10 20.42 15.94
N ALA A 57 3.68 19.57 15.09
CA ALA A 57 5.06 19.11 15.26
C ALA A 57 6.09 20.24 15.17
N ILE A 58 5.85 21.27 14.34
CA ILE A 58 6.69 22.48 14.29
C ILE A 58 6.66 23.19 15.64
N PHE A 59 5.47 23.38 16.24
CA PHE A 59 5.35 24.03 17.55
C PHE A 59 5.98 23.23 18.69
N LEU A 60 6.05 21.90 18.56
CA LEU A 60 6.75 21.02 19.49
C LEU A 60 8.28 20.95 19.23
N GLY A 61 8.79 21.65 18.23
CA GLY A 61 10.22 21.66 17.89
C GLY A 61 10.75 20.33 17.32
N LYS A 62 9.87 19.43 16.86
CA LYS A 62 10.26 18.13 16.27
C LYS A 62 10.57 18.19 14.77
N VAL A 63 10.57 19.39 14.19
CA VAL A 63 10.79 19.63 12.76
C VAL A 63 11.93 20.61 12.58
N ASP A 64 12.96 20.18 11.84
CA ASP A 64 14.03 21.07 11.40
C ASP A 64 13.74 21.63 10.01
N LEU A 65 13.28 22.88 9.97
CA LEU A 65 12.96 23.59 8.73
C LEU A 65 14.20 24.10 7.98
N SER A 66 15.37 24.11 8.62
CA SER A 66 16.61 24.63 8.00
C SER A 66 17.06 23.77 6.82
N LEU A 67 16.74 22.48 6.86
CA LEU A 67 17.12 21.51 5.84
C LEU A 67 16.24 21.56 4.58
N ILE A 68 15.08 22.25 4.62
CA ILE A 68 14.15 22.28 3.48
C ILE A 68 14.81 22.87 2.24
N MET A 69 15.59 23.95 2.39
CA MET A 69 16.29 24.61 1.27
C MET A 69 17.69 24.05 1.02
N SER A 70 18.09 22.98 1.73
CA SER A 70 19.37 22.32 1.49
C SER A 70 19.33 21.52 0.18
N GLY A 71 20.44 21.51 -0.56
CA GLY A 71 20.53 20.75 -1.83
C GLY A 71 20.04 21.49 -3.08
N GLY A 72 19.71 22.79 -2.99
CA GLY A 72 19.35 23.63 -4.14
C GLY A 72 17.89 23.53 -4.56
N ILE A 73 17.54 24.19 -5.68
CA ILE A 73 16.16 24.34 -6.13
C ILE A 73 15.76 23.24 -7.13
N ILE A 74 16.72 22.71 -7.89
CA ILE A 74 16.49 21.68 -8.90
C ILE A 74 17.51 20.57 -8.72
N ALA A 75 17.05 19.32 -8.65
CA ALA A 75 17.88 18.13 -8.69
C ALA A 75 17.43 17.19 -9.81
N PHE A 76 18.40 16.65 -10.54
CA PHE A 76 18.16 15.64 -11.55
C PHE A 76 18.32 14.24 -10.95
N PRO A 77 17.52 13.26 -11.39
CA PRO A 77 17.61 11.90 -10.88
C PRO A 77 18.96 11.29 -11.25
N THR A 78 19.59 10.63 -10.29
CA THR A 78 20.85 9.90 -10.52
C THR A 78 20.52 8.52 -11.07
N ILE A 79 21.18 8.13 -12.16
CA ILE A 79 21.03 6.79 -12.73
C ILE A 79 21.93 5.84 -11.94
N LEU A 80 21.37 4.70 -11.55
CA LEU A 80 22.01 3.64 -10.77
C LEU A 80 22.71 4.19 -9.50
N PRO A 81 21.97 4.81 -8.58
CA PRO A 81 22.55 5.27 -7.31
C PRO A 81 23.05 4.11 -6.45
N PHE A 82 22.51 2.90 -6.67
CA PHE A 82 22.91 1.67 -6.00
C PHE A 82 23.39 0.66 -7.05
N MET A 83 24.51 -0.03 -6.77
CA MET A 83 24.99 -1.12 -7.63
C MET A 83 24.11 -2.35 -7.47
N PRO A 84 23.71 -3.02 -8.56
CA PRO A 84 22.87 -4.20 -8.49
C PRO A 84 23.63 -5.39 -7.91
N GLU A 85 23.09 -5.97 -6.84
CA GLU A 85 23.55 -7.24 -6.27
C GLU A 85 22.49 -8.32 -6.45
N PHE A 86 22.92 -9.54 -6.75
CA PHE A 86 22.03 -10.66 -7.04
C PHE A 86 21.96 -11.61 -5.86
N HIS A 87 20.90 -11.45 -5.06
CA HIS A 87 20.59 -12.33 -3.93
C HIS A 87 19.41 -13.22 -4.28
N ALA A 88 19.61 -14.53 -4.38
CA ALA A 88 18.58 -15.47 -4.85
C ALA A 88 17.28 -15.40 -4.01
N GLY A 89 17.40 -15.28 -2.68
CA GLY A 89 16.24 -15.14 -1.78
C GLY A 89 15.46 -13.85 -2.02
N ALA A 90 16.16 -12.72 -2.19
CA ALA A 90 15.54 -11.44 -2.50
C ALA A 90 14.87 -11.46 -3.89
N ILE A 91 15.47 -12.11 -4.88
CA ILE A 91 14.89 -12.27 -6.22
C ILE A 91 13.58 -13.06 -6.15
N ILE A 92 13.56 -14.21 -5.46
CA ILE A 92 12.35 -15.03 -5.32
C ILE A 92 11.27 -14.26 -4.55
N SER A 93 11.64 -13.57 -3.46
CA SER A 93 10.71 -12.76 -2.68
C SER A 93 10.11 -11.63 -3.54
N ALA A 94 10.95 -10.93 -4.31
CA ALA A 94 10.50 -9.91 -5.26
C ALA A 94 9.57 -10.49 -6.32
N CYS A 95 9.86 -11.65 -6.90
CA CYS A 95 8.97 -12.31 -7.86
C CYS A 95 7.58 -12.59 -7.26
N ILE A 96 7.51 -13.09 -6.02
CA ILE A 96 6.23 -13.32 -5.34
C ILE A 96 5.49 -12.01 -5.10
N ILE A 97 6.19 -10.97 -4.62
CA ILE A 97 5.60 -9.63 -4.44
C ILE A 97 5.06 -9.09 -5.76
N PHE A 98 5.76 -9.28 -6.88
CA PHE A 98 5.27 -8.86 -8.19
C PHE A 98 4.05 -9.65 -8.67
N LEU A 99 3.91 -10.93 -8.30
CA LEU A 99 2.67 -11.68 -8.56
C LEU A 99 1.49 -11.10 -7.76
N VAL A 100 1.73 -10.65 -6.54
CA VAL A 100 0.73 -9.94 -5.73
C VAL A 100 0.39 -8.59 -6.35
N SER A 101 1.40 -7.81 -6.73
CA SER A 101 1.22 -6.54 -7.46
C SER A 101 0.40 -6.75 -8.72
N ALA A 102 0.69 -7.80 -9.50
CA ALA A 102 -0.08 -8.13 -10.69
C ALA A 102 -1.56 -8.42 -10.37
N ALA A 103 -1.85 -9.17 -9.31
CA ALA A 103 -3.22 -9.42 -8.87
C ALA A 103 -3.93 -8.13 -8.43
N GLU A 104 -3.22 -7.24 -7.71
CA GLU A 104 -3.70 -5.92 -7.31
C GLU A 104 -3.98 -5.03 -8.52
N THR A 105 -3.04 -4.94 -9.49
CA THR A 105 -3.21 -4.19 -10.74
C THR A 105 -4.41 -4.68 -11.54
N ILE A 106 -4.64 -5.99 -11.62
CA ILE A 106 -5.82 -6.56 -12.28
C ILE A 106 -7.10 -6.09 -11.55
N GLY A 107 -7.12 -6.19 -10.22
CA GLY A 107 -8.25 -5.77 -9.40
C GLY A 107 -8.56 -4.27 -9.55
N ASP A 108 -7.55 -3.42 -9.42
CA ASP A 108 -7.66 -1.97 -9.53
C ASP A 108 -8.10 -1.53 -10.93
N THR A 109 -7.49 -2.09 -11.97
CA THR A 109 -7.85 -1.74 -13.35
C THR A 109 -9.28 -2.18 -13.66
N SER A 110 -9.68 -3.39 -13.21
CA SER A 110 -11.05 -3.88 -13.37
C SER A 110 -12.06 -2.98 -12.63
N ALA A 111 -11.76 -2.62 -11.38
CA ALA A 111 -12.60 -1.74 -10.58
C ALA A 111 -12.67 -0.32 -11.16
N LEU A 112 -11.60 0.19 -11.76
CA LEU A 112 -11.56 1.47 -12.47
C LEU A 112 -12.42 1.44 -13.73
N VAL A 113 -12.33 0.39 -14.54
CA VAL A 113 -13.11 0.28 -15.78
C VAL A 113 -14.60 0.08 -15.45
N SER A 114 -14.92 -0.78 -14.49
CA SER A 114 -16.30 -0.99 -14.05
C SER A 114 -16.87 0.27 -13.39
N GLY A 115 -16.15 0.88 -12.44
CA GLY A 115 -16.61 2.03 -11.68
C GLY A 115 -16.53 3.36 -12.43
N GLY A 116 -15.59 3.52 -13.36
CA GLY A 116 -15.38 4.77 -14.12
C GLY A 116 -16.03 4.75 -15.50
N LEU A 117 -15.96 3.63 -16.22
CA LEU A 117 -16.45 3.48 -17.60
C LEU A 117 -17.73 2.66 -17.72
N ASN A 118 -18.25 2.10 -16.61
CA ASN A 118 -19.47 1.28 -16.57
C ASN A 118 -19.47 0.11 -17.59
N ARG A 119 -18.32 -0.55 -17.77
CA ARG A 119 -18.17 -1.74 -18.62
C ARG A 119 -17.22 -2.75 -18.00
N GLU A 120 -17.14 -3.93 -18.61
CA GLU A 120 -16.11 -4.90 -18.26
C GLU A 120 -14.76 -4.56 -18.91
N ILE A 121 -13.70 -4.91 -18.20
CA ILE A 121 -12.32 -4.78 -18.66
C ILE A 121 -12.02 -5.83 -19.73
N THR A 122 -11.27 -5.44 -20.76
CA THR A 122 -10.86 -6.38 -21.81
C THR A 122 -9.52 -7.03 -21.48
N GLY A 123 -9.27 -8.24 -21.99
CA GLY A 123 -7.99 -8.93 -21.79
C GLY A 123 -6.78 -8.13 -22.28
N LYS A 124 -6.94 -7.35 -23.37
CA LYS A 124 -5.88 -6.46 -23.89
C LYS A 124 -5.52 -5.35 -22.90
N GLU A 125 -6.50 -4.81 -22.19
CA GLU A 125 -6.28 -3.78 -21.17
C GLU A 125 -5.60 -4.36 -19.93
N ILE A 126 -5.97 -5.58 -19.53
CA ILE A 126 -5.28 -6.30 -18.44
C ILE A 126 -3.81 -6.54 -18.80
N SER A 127 -3.53 -7.10 -19.97
CA SER A 127 -2.14 -7.33 -20.39
C SER A 127 -1.36 -6.02 -20.54
N GLY A 128 -2.01 -4.97 -21.03
CA GLY A 128 -1.41 -3.64 -21.15
C GLY A 128 -1.09 -3.00 -19.81
N SER A 129 -1.98 -3.12 -18.81
CA SER A 129 -1.74 -2.56 -17.47
C SER A 129 -0.62 -3.31 -16.76
N LEU A 130 -0.61 -4.65 -16.82
CA LEU A 130 0.47 -5.48 -16.27
C LEU A 130 1.84 -5.20 -16.92
N ALA A 131 1.87 -5.04 -18.25
CA ALA A 131 3.11 -4.69 -18.95
C ALA A 131 3.61 -3.30 -18.54
N CYS A 132 2.71 -2.34 -18.36
CA CYS A 132 3.05 -1.00 -17.89
C CYS A 132 3.59 -1.03 -16.45
N ASP A 133 2.95 -1.79 -15.56
CA ASP A 133 3.34 -1.96 -14.15
C ASP A 133 4.79 -2.48 -14.02
N GLY A 134 5.07 -3.61 -14.68
CA GLY A 134 6.40 -4.22 -14.66
C GLY A 134 7.45 -3.35 -15.35
N TYR A 135 7.13 -2.73 -16.49
CA TYR A 135 8.05 -1.84 -17.19
C TYR A 135 8.38 -0.59 -16.37
N CYS A 136 7.37 0.08 -15.81
CA CYS A 136 7.58 1.26 -14.97
C CYS A 136 8.38 0.92 -13.71
N SER A 137 8.14 -0.25 -13.10
CA SER A 137 8.92 -0.73 -11.97
C SER A 137 10.38 -1.03 -12.32
N ALA A 138 10.64 -1.62 -13.49
CA ALA A 138 12.01 -1.85 -13.94
C ALA A 138 12.74 -0.52 -14.17
N VAL A 139 12.07 0.46 -14.80
CA VAL A 139 12.64 1.79 -15.04
C VAL A 139 12.83 2.55 -13.72
N SER A 140 11.87 2.51 -12.79
CA SER A 140 11.97 3.21 -11.49
C SER A 140 13.15 2.70 -10.66
N THR A 141 13.41 1.39 -10.72
CA THR A 141 14.53 0.75 -10.01
C THR A 141 15.88 1.26 -10.51
N LEU A 142 16.01 1.61 -11.81
CA LEU A 142 17.24 2.22 -12.34
C LEU A 142 17.57 3.56 -11.67
N PHE A 143 16.60 4.24 -11.10
CA PHE A 143 16.77 5.48 -10.35
C PHE A 143 16.80 5.26 -8.83
N GLY A 144 16.88 4.02 -8.37
CA GLY A 144 16.89 3.65 -6.95
C GLY A 144 15.51 3.73 -6.27
N CYS A 145 14.42 3.86 -7.04
CA CYS A 145 13.07 3.82 -6.48
C CYS A 145 12.63 2.37 -6.24
N PRO A 146 11.82 2.12 -5.20
CA PRO A 146 11.18 0.82 -5.04
C PRO A 146 10.21 0.51 -6.20
N PRO A 147 9.81 -0.76 -6.36
CA PRO A 147 8.75 -1.15 -7.29
C PRO A 147 7.50 -0.29 -7.13
N VAL A 148 6.87 0.04 -8.25
CA VAL A 148 5.66 0.88 -8.30
C VAL A 148 4.48 0.04 -8.73
N THR A 149 3.28 0.39 -8.24
CA THR A 149 2.04 -0.28 -8.62
C THR A 149 0.87 0.68 -8.75
N SER A 150 -0.29 0.19 -9.21
CA SER A 150 -1.52 0.95 -9.25
C SER A 150 -1.96 1.40 -7.86
N PHE A 151 -2.62 2.56 -7.79
CA PHE A 151 -3.03 3.14 -6.51
C PHE A 151 -4.55 3.00 -6.34
N SER A 152 -5.01 2.03 -5.55
CA SER A 152 -6.43 1.71 -5.37
C SER A 152 -7.27 2.90 -4.89
N GLN A 153 -6.68 3.85 -4.17
CA GLN A 153 -7.38 5.06 -3.72
C GLN A 153 -7.84 5.93 -4.92
N ASN A 154 -7.08 5.94 -6.02
CA ASN A 154 -7.45 6.67 -7.23
C ASN A 154 -8.67 6.03 -7.91
N VAL A 155 -8.84 4.71 -7.79
CA VAL A 155 -10.02 4.00 -8.31
C VAL A 155 -11.29 4.51 -7.65
N GLY A 156 -11.27 4.67 -6.32
CA GLY A 156 -12.40 5.23 -5.57
C GLY A 156 -12.75 6.66 -6.00
N LEU A 157 -11.73 7.50 -6.23
CA LEU A 157 -11.93 8.87 -6.72
C LEU A 157 -12.54 8.90 -8.13
N ILE A 158 -12.08 8.02 -9.03
CA ILE A 158 -12.61 7.90 -10.39
C ILE A 158 -14.05 7.40 -10.37
N ALA A 159 -14.38 6.42 -9.53
CA ALA A 159 -15.75 5.92 -9.39
C ALA A 159 -16.74 7.02 -8.97
N MET A 160 -16.29 7.98 -8.13
CA MET A 160 -17.10 9.12 -7.69
C MET A 160 -17.17 10.25 -8.71
N THR A 161 -16.03 10.63 -9.30
CA THR A 161 -15.93 11.81 -10.17
C THR A 161 -16.27 11.51 -11.63
N LYS A 162 -16.18 10.24 -12.04
CA LYS A 162 -16.29 9.77 -13.43
C LYS A 162 -15.28 10.44 -14.39
N VAL A 163 -14.23 11.06 -13.85
CA VAL A 163 -13.18 11.68 -14.65
C VAL A 163 -12.12 10.64 -14.99
N VAL A 164 -12.17 10.15 -16.23
CA VAL A 164 -11.25 9.15 -16.81
C VAL A 164 -10.41 9.73 -17.97
N ASN A 165 -10.46 11.04 -18.16
CA ASN A 165 -9.79 11.70 -19.26
C ASN A 165 -8.27 11.64 -19.09
N ARG A 166 -7.57 11.18 -20.14
CA ARG A 166 -6.10 11.15 -20.22
C ARG A 166 -5.47 12.51 -19.92
N PHE A 167 -6.11 13.61 -20.29
CA PHE A 167 -5.57 14.95 -20.05
C PHE A 167 -5.39 15.22 -18.54
N THR A 168 -6.41 14.92 -17.73
CA THR A 168 -6.37 15.10 -16.28
C THR A 168 -5.28 14.25 -15.63
N ILE A 169 -5.15 12.99 -16.08
CA ILE A 169 -4.11 12.08 -15.59
C ILE A 169 -2.72 12.60 -15.96
N MET A 170 -2.53 13.04 -17.20
CA MET A 170 -1.27 13.60 -17.69
C MET A 170 -0.88 14.88 -16.95
N THR A 171 -1.85 15.75 -16.62
CA THR A 171 -1.56 16.95 -15.81
C THR A 171 -1.09 16.58 -14.41
N GLY A 172 -1.70 15.56 -13.78
CA GLY A 172 -1.24 15.06 -12.48
C GLY A 172 0.17 14.48 -12.54
N ALA A 173 0.46 13.68 -13.57
CA ALA A 173 1.79 13.13 -13.80
C ALA A 173 2.84 14.24 -14.02
N ALA A 174 2.53 15.27 -14.83
CA ALA A 174 3.41 16.41 -15.04
C ALA A 174 3.68 17.17 -13.73
N CYS A 175 2.65 17.41 -12.91
CA CYS A 175 2.83 18.02 -11.60
C CYS A 175 3.74 17.19 -10.68
N MET A 176 3.61 15.86 -10.69
CA MET A 176 4.46 14.97 -9.88
C MET A 176 5.91 14.93 -10.37
N ILE A 177 6.12 14.94 -11.69
CA ILE A 177 7.47 15.04 -12.28
C ILE A 177 8.12 16.37 -11.88
N LEU A 178 7.39 17.47 -12.01
CA LEU A 178 7.89 18.80 -11.61
C LEU A 178 8.19 18.84 -10.11
N ALA A 179 7.31 18.31 -9.27
CA ALA A 179 7.52 18.23 -7.83
C ALA A 179 8.74 17.36 -7.46
N GLY A 180 8.96 16.25 -8.17
CA GLY A 180 10.11 15.37 -7.95
C GLY A 180 11.45 15.99 -8.33
N LEU A 181 11.47 16.96 -9.26
CA LEU A 181 12.67 17.72 -9.63
C LEU A 181 13.04 18.80 -8.61
N LEU A 182 12.18 19.10 -7.64
CA LEU A 182 12.37 20.16 -6.64
C LEU A 182 12.78 19.56 -5.28
N PRO A 183 14.07 19.59 -4.89
CA PRO A 183 14.54 19.14 -3.58
C PRO A 183 13.76 19.70 -2.39
N PRO A 184 13.29 20.97 -2.40
CA PRO A 184 12.47 21.48 -1.30
C PRO A 184 11.21 20.65 -1.02
N VAL A 185 10.61 20.06 -2.04
CA VAL A 185 9.44 19.18 -1.87
C VAL A 185 9.86 17.87 -1.21
N GLY A 186 10.95 17.25 -1.67
CA GLY A 186 11.49 16.03 -1.06
C GLY A 186 11.93 16.23 0.39
N ASN A 187 12.65 17.32 0.66
CA ASN A 187 13.12 17.68 2.00
C ASN A 187 11.96 17.99 2.95
N PHE A 188 10.90 18.63 2.45
CA PHE A 188 9.67 18.81 3.22
C PHE A 188 9.10 17.45 3.67
N PHE A 189 8.95 16.49 2.75
CA PHE A 189 8.45 15.16 3.11
C PHE A 189 9.42 14.40 4.03
N ALA A 190 10.73 14.58 3.88
CA ALA A 190 11.74 13.98 4.75
C ALA A 190 11.74 14.58 6.17
N SER A 191 11.35 15.85 6.32
CA SER A 191 11.26 16.54 7.61
C SER A 191 10.03 16.15 8.43
N LEU A 192 9.10 15.38 7.85
CA LEU A 192 7.90 14.94 8.55
C LEU A 192 8.25 13.96 9.68
N PRO A 193 7.84 14.23 10.93
CA PRO A 193 8.03 13.27 12.01
C PRO A 193 7.31 11.96 11.72
N GLN A 194 7.95 10.85 12.09
CA GLN A 194 7.40 9.51 11.87
C GLN A 194 6.03 9.32 12.53
N ALA A 195 5.79 9.94 13.68
CA ALA A 195 4.50 9.91 14.37
C ALA A 195 3.35 10.45 13.50
N VAL A 196 3.56 11.58 12.80
CA VAL A 196 2.58 12.18 11.89
C VAL A 196 2.33 11.25 10.70
N LEU A 197 3.40 10.76 10.07
CA LEU A 197 3.29 9.76 9.00
C LEU A 197 2.56 8.50 9.46
N GLY A 198 2.76 8.07 10.71
CA GLY A 198 2.07 6.96 11.35
C GLY A 198 0.55 7.17 11.42
N GLY A 199 0.10 8.33 11.89
CA GLY A 199 -1.33 8.66 11.94
C GLY A 199 -1.99 8.63 10.55
N CYS A 200 -1.32 9.23 9.55
CA CYS A 200 -1.77 9.20 8.16
C CYS A 200 -1.78 7.79 7.57
N THR A 201 -0.71 7.01 7.78
CA THR A 201 -0.60 5.65 7.22
C THR A 201 -1.60 4.68 7.82
N ILE A 202 -1.97 4.82 9.11
CA ILE A 202 -3.06 4.01 9.69
C ILE A 202 -4.38 4.24 8.92
N MET A 203 -4.72 5.49 8.60
CA MET A 203 -5.92 5.81 7.81
C MET A 203 -5.85 5.21 6.39
N MET A 204 -4.68 5.30 5.75
CA MET A 204 -4.46 4.72 4.41
C MET A 204 -4.57 3.20 4.43
N PHE A 205 -3.90 2.53 5.37
CA PHE A 205 -3.99 1.06 5.51
C PHE A 205 -5.39 0.60 5.88
N GLY A 206 -6.13 1.36 6.69
CA GLY A 206 -7.54 1.10 6.96
C GLY A 206 -8.39 1.13 5.69
N SER A 207 -8.13 2.09 4.80
CA SER A 207 -8.82 2.19 3.51
C SER A 207 -8.43 1.07 2.53
N ILE A 208 -7.17 0.63 2.56
CA ILE A 208 -6.70 -0.53 1.77
C ILE A 208 -7.38 -1.81 2.28
N LEU A 209 -7.45 -1.99 3.61
CA LEU A 209 -8.14 -3.12 4.22
C LEU A 209 -9.62 -3.16 3.81
N THR A 210 -10.34 -2.03 3.84
CA THR A 210 -11.75 -2.00 3.44
C THR A 210 -11.94 -2.31 1.97
N SER A 211 -11.07 -1.82 1.07
CA SER A 211 -11.07 -2.22 -0.34
C SER A 211 -10.85 -3.74 -0.50
N GLY A 212 -9.91 -4.32 0.24
CA GLY A 212 -9.67 -5.77 0.26
C GLY A 212 -10.92 -6.56 0.67
N VAL A 213 -11.60 -6.14 1.74
CA VAL A 213 -12.86 -6.74 2.20
C VAL A 213 -13.95 -6.63 1.13
N GLN A 214 -14.06 -5.49 0.44
CA GLN A 214 -15.02 -5.32 -0.67
C GLN A 214 -14.73 -6.26 -1.85
N MET A 215 -13.46 -6.50 -2.19
CA MET A 215 -13.09 -7.47 -3.23
C MET A 215 -13.47 -8.91 -2.83
N ILE A 216 -13.24 -9.28 -1.57
CA ILE A 216 -13.64 -10.58 -1.04
C ILE A 216 -15.17 -10.71 -1.10
N ALA A 217 -15.90 -9.68 -0.66
CA ALA A 217 -17.37 -9.68 -0.68
C ALA A 217 -17.94 -9.82 -2.10
N LYS A 218 -17.33 -9.16 -3.10
CA LYS A 218 -17.71 -9.31 -4.52
C LYS A 218 -17.51 -10.73 -5.04
N SER A 219 -16.54 -11.47 -4.49
CA SER A 219 -16.28 -12.86 -4.87
C SER A 219 -17.27 -13.86 -4.24
N GLY A 220 -18.09 -13.40 -3.29
CA GLY A 220 -19.06 -14.22 -2.57
C GLY A 220 -18.45 -15.01 -1.40
N PHE A 221 -19.28 -15.28 -0.39
CA PHE A 221 -18.90 -15.99 0.83
C PHE A 221 -19.35 -17.46 0.80
N SER A 222 -18.91 -18.23 -0.21
CA SER A 222 -19.08 -19.69 -0.19
C SER A 222 -18.18 -20.33 0.87
N GLN A 223 -18.49 -21.56 1.28
CA GLN A 223 -17.69 -22.28 2.28
C GLN A 223 -16.22 -22.39 1.84
N ARG A 224 -16.02 -22.60 0.53
CA ARG A 224 -14.69 -22.60 -0.11
C ARG A 224 -13.97 -21.26 0.05
N ASN A 225 -14.62 -20.16 -0.31
CA ASN A 225 -13.99 -18.83 -0.27
C ASN A 225 -13.67 -18.39 1.17
N ILE A 226 -14.58 -18.66 2.12
CA ILE A 226 -14.34 -18.39 3.54
C ILE A 226 -13.12 -19.18 4.05
N THR A 227 -13.00 -20.46 3.68
CA THR A 227 -11.87 -21.30 4.07
C THR A 227 -10.55 -20.74 3.51
N ILE A 228 -10.53 -20.35 2.23
CA ILE A 228 -9.34 -19.75 1.60
C ILE A 228 -8.93 -18.48 2.35
N VAL A 229 -9.85 -17.54 2.55
CA VAL A 229 -9.57 -16.23 3.14
C VAL A 229 -9.15 -16.36 4.61
N SER A 230 -9.89 -17.14 5.40
CA SER A 230 -9.62 -17.27 6.84
C SER A 230 -8.27 -17.94 7.10
N LEU A 231 -7.97 -19.04 6.40
CA LEU A 231 -6.73 -19.78 6.60
C LEU A 231 -5.51 -19.00 6.08
N SER A 232 -5.63 -18.35 4.92
CA SER A 232 -4.51 -17.57 4.37
C SER A 232 -4.16 -16.37 5.23
N LEU A 233 -5.16 -15.66 5.76
CA LEU A 233 -4.94 -14.55 6.70
C LEU A 233 -4.39 -15.03 8.04
N ALA A 234 -4.92 -16.12 8.61
CA ALA A 234 -4.46 -16.65 9.88
C ALA A 234 -2.99 -17.10 9.81
N VAL A 235 -2.61 -17.84 8.76
CA VAL A 235 -1.23 -18.28 8.57
C VAL A 235 -0.33 -17.08 8.25
N GLY A 236 -0.75 -16.22 7.32
CA GLY A 236 0.05 -15.06 6.92
C GLY A 236 0.37 -14.12 8.06
N ILE A 237 -0.63 -13.72 8.85
CA ILE A 237 -0.45 -12.82 9.99
C ILE A 237 0.26 -13.56 11.14
N GLY A 238 -0.23 -14.74 11.52
CA GLY A 238 0.27 -15.45 12.71
C GLY A 238 1.73 -15.83 12.63
N PHE A 239 2.19 -16.33 11.48
CA PHE A 239 3.56 -16.82 11.31
C PHE A 239 4.57 -15.71 11.02
N THR A 240 4.14 -14.49 10.73
CA THR A 240 5.05 -13.36 10.44
C THR A 240 5.08 -12.33 11.57
N THR A 241 4.33 -12.57 12.65
CA THR A 241 4.40 -11.76 13.86
C THR A 241 5.77 -11.89 14.51
N ALA A 242 6.33 -10.77 14.96
CA ALA A 242 7.69 -10.72 15.51
C ALA A 242 7.96 -11.67 16.69
N SER A 243 6.94 -12.00 17.47
CA SER A 243 7.05 -12.95 18.58
C SER A 243 7.24 -14.40 18.14
N GLU A 244 6.80 -14.76 16.94
CA GLU A 244 6.74 -16.14 16.43
C GLU A 244 7.76 -16.42 15.33
N ILE A 245 8.69 -15.50 15.06
CA ILE A 245 9.68 -15.61 13.97
C ILE A 245 10.52 -16.90 14.09
N GLY A 246 10.78 -17.37 15.32
CA GLY A 246 11.56 -18.60 15.56
C GLY A 246 10.93 -19.88 14.98
N ILE A 247 9.66 -19.87 14.57
CA ILE A 247 9.04 -20.98 13.83
C ILE A 247 9.77 -21.23 12.50
N TRP A 248 10.38 -20.18 11.92
CA TRP A 248 11.06 -20.28 10.62
C TRP A 248 12.47 -20.87 10.71
N ASP A 249 13.06 -21.00 11.90
CA ASP A 249 14.45 -21.41 12.10
C ASP A 249 14.75 -22.83 11.58
N ILE A 250 13.72 -23.67 11.50
CA ILE A 250 13.81 -25.05 10.99
C ILE A 250 13.99 -25.08 9.47
N PHE A 251 13.58 -24.02 8.76
CA PHE A 251 13.61 -23.97 7.31
C PHE A 251 14.97 -23.49 6.77
N PRO A 252 15.32 -23.84 5.51
CA PRO A 252 16.51 -23.30 4.85
C PRO A 252 16.50 -21.77 4.81
N GLU A 253 17.68 -21.16 4.83
CA GLU A 253 17.88 -19.70 4.81
C GLU A 253 17.11 -19.00 3.68
N LEU A 254 17.00 -19.65 2.51
CA LEU A 254 16.20 -19.17 1.39
C LEU A 254 14.73 -18.98 1.75
N VAL A 255 14.12 -19.95 2.44
CA VAL A 255 12.71 -19.90 2.86
C VAL A 255 12.51 -18.83 3.93
N GLN A 256 13.44 -18.74 4.88
CA GLN A 256 13.40 -17.70 5.91
C GLN A 256 13.44 -16.30 5.28
N SER A 257 14.36 -16.08 4.32
CA SER A 257 14.52 -14.79 3.64
C SER A 257 13.28 -14.38 2.83
N VAL A 258 12.52 -15.35 2.33
CA VAL A 258 11.34 -15.08 1.50
C VAL A 258 10.09 -14.89 2.36
N PHE A 259 9.89 -15.69 3.41
CA PHE A 259 8.60 -15.80 4.09
C PHE A 259 8.57 -15.27 5.54
N SER A 260 9.68 -15.30 6.27
CA SER A 260 9.69 -15.05 7.73
C SER A 260 9.13 -13.69 8.13
N ALA A 261 9.44 -12.64 7.35
CA ALA A 261 8.97 -11.27 7.59
C ALA A 261 8.00 -10.76 6.52
N ASN A 262 7.52 -11.63 5.61
CA ASN A 262 6.74 -11.21 4.45
C ASN A 262 5.31 -11.76 4.51
N VAL A 263 4.47 -11.08 5.30
CA VAL A 263 3.03 -11.39 5.48
C VAL A 263 2.35 -11.58 4.12
N VAL A 264 2.62 -10.67 3.18
CA VAL A 264 1.93 -10.60 1.89
C VAL A 264 2.26 -11.82 1.03
N ALA A 265 3.54 -12.22 0.99
CA ALA A 265 3.97 -13.42 0.27
C ALA A 265 3.31 -14.69 0.84
N VAL A 266 3.26 -14.82 2.18
CA VAL A 266 2.65 -15.99 2.84
C VAL A 266 1.14 -16.05 2.55
N VAL A 267 0.41 -14.94 2.73
CA VAL A 267 -1.03 -14.88 2.43
C VAL A 267 -1.29 -15.26 0.98
N PHE A 268 -0.50 -14.73 0.04
CA PHE A 268 -0.68 -15.02 -1.39
C PHE A 268 -0.45 -16.49 -1.73
N VAL A 269 0.68 -17.06 -1.32
CA VAL A 269 1.03 -18.46 -1.62
C VAL A 269 0.00 -19.42 -1.03
N VAL A 270 -0.41 -19.20 0.22
CA VAL A 270 -1.45 -20.03 0.86
C VAL A 270 -2.79 -19.87 0.14
N SER A 271 -3.17 -18.64 -0.23
CA SER A 271 -4.44 -18.40 -0.96
C SER A 271 -4.47 -19.09 -2.32
N VAL A 272 -3.39 -19.01 -3.09
CA VAL A 272 -3.27 -19.66 -4.41
C VAL A 272 -3.29 -21.18 -4.25
N PHE A 273 -2.50 -21.71 -3.30
CA PHE A 273 -2.45 -23.14 -3.04
C PHE A 273 -3.83 -23.69 -2.67
N LEU A 274 -4.53 -23.06 -1.72
CA LEU A 274 -5.88 -23.48 -1.31
C LEU A 274 -6.88 -23.34 -2.47
N SER A 275 -6.77 -22.30 -3.28
CA SER A 275 -7.65 -22.15 -4.45
C SER A 275 -7.46 -23.27 -5.48
N LEU A 276 -6.23 -23.78 -5.65
CA LEU A 276 -5.97 -24.89 -6.57
C LEU A 276 -6.40 -26.25 -6.01
N VAL A 277 -6.23 -26.47 -4.70
CA VAL A 277 -6.46 -27.77 -4.06
C VAL A 277 -7.92 -27.98 -3.65
N LEU A 278 -8.59 -26.93 -3.15
CA LEU A 278 -9.95 -27.08 -2.63
C LEU A 278 -10.99 -27.30 -3.73
N PRO A 279 -11.93 -28.25 -3.55
CA PRO A 279 -12.97 -28.52 -4.52
C PRO A 279 -13.88 -27.31 -4.73
N LYS A 280 -14.39 -27.13 -5.95
CA LYS A 280 -15.19 -25.95 -6.34
C LYS A 280 -16.54 -25.86 -5.62
N ASP A 281 -17.12 -27.01 -5.27
CA ASP A 281 -18.38 -27.12 -4.53
C ASP A 281 -18.09 -27.70 -3.13
N MET A 282 -18.20 -26.85 -2.12
CA MET A 282 -18.04 -27.20 -0.70
C MET A 282 -19.27 -26.78 0.11
N ASP A 283 -20.32 -26.28 -0.55
CA ASP A 283 -21.46 -25.74 0.15
C ASP A 283 -22.31 -26.90 0.70
N ILE A 284 -22.79 -26.73 1.93
CA ILE A 284 -23.56 -27.76 2.64
C ILE A 284 -24.90 -27.91 1.92
N LYS A 285 -25.10 -29.02 1.21
CA LYS A 285 -26.42 -29.37 0.66
C LYS A 285 -27.34 -29.67 1.83
N MET A 286 -28.39 -28.87 2.00
CA MET A 286 -29.47 -29.24 2.91
C MET A 286 -30.06 -30.56 2.40
N LEU A 287 -30.08 -31.57 3.26
CA LEU A 287 -30.77 -32.82 2.97
C LEU A 287 -32.25 -32.47 2.79
N GLU A 288 -32.80 -32.66 1.60
CA GLU A 288 -34.24 -32.64 1.40
C GLU A 288 -34.83 -33.73 2.29
N GLU A 289 -35.62 -33.33 3.29
CA GLU A 289 -36.42 -34.25 4.09
C GLU A 289 -37.36 -35.01 3.14
N GLN A 290 -37.18 -36.34 3.05
CA GLN A 290 -38.04 -37.27 2.33
C GLN A 290 -39.33 -37.55 3.09
#